data_AF-A0A848ULD3-F1
#
_entry.id   AF-A0A848ULD3-F1
#
_cell.length_a   1.000
_cell.length_b   1.000
_cell.length_c   1.000
_cell.angle_alpha   90.00
_cell.angle_beta   90.00
_cell.angle_gamma   90.00
#
_symmetry.space_group_name_H-M   'P 1'
#
loop_
_entity.id
_entity.type
_entity.pdbx_description
1 polymer ?
#
loop_
_entity_poly.entity_id
_entity_poly.type
_entity_poly.pdbx_seq_one_letter_code
_entity_poly.pdbx_strand_id
1 'polypeptide(L)'
;MNVNIRIPTTLNEITLGQYQEYAKLQDLTETDLQLKTIEIFCNVPEVVVRNMKATDIVEICGIINNMFDTKHQLISMFKMNGVEYGFIPSLEDMSFGEYVDLDTFIGDNDNLHRAVNVLYRPIEHRKGNRYTIKEYEPNTSEIAKDMPLDAVLGAVVFFYNLGKDLSLVMLNSLDKKNEQTLAEYLTSQPNGGGTIQSMDYLTEILQNLNISLN
;
A
#
# COMPACT_ATOMS: atom_id res chain seq x y z
N MET A 1 -8.08 1.61 -40.62
CA MET A 1 -9.04 0.95 -39.70
C MET A 1 -9.39 1.95 -38.62
N ASN A 2 -10.67 2.22 -38.37
CA ASN A 2 -11.10 2.97 -37.20
C ASN A 2 -11.31 1.98 -36.06
N VAL A 3 -10.25 1.68 -35.32
CA VAL A 3 -10.36 0.87 -34.10
C VAL A 3 -10.78 1.84 -32.99
N ASN A 4 -11.97 1.62 -32.43
CA ASN A 4 -12.47 2.42 -31.31
C ASN A 4 -11.87 1.83 -30.03
N ILE A 5 -10.73 2.37 -29.59
CA ILE A 5 -9.99 1.89 -28.43
C ILE A 5 -10.47 2.65 -27.20
N ARG A 6 -10.85 1.92 -26.15
CA ARG A 6 -11.16 2.53 -24.85
C ARG A 6 -9.85 2.75 -24.09
N ILE A 7 -9.41 4.00 -24.04
CA ILE A 7 -8.25 4.39 -23.25
C ILE A 7 -8.75 4.71 -21.83
N PRO A 8 -8.23 4.05 -20.79
CA PRO A 8 -8.56 4.42 -19.42
C PRO A 8 -8.06 5.83 -19.13
N THR A 9 -8.91 6.62 -18.49
CA THR A 9 -8.59 8.00 -18.07
C THR A 9 -8.54 8.14 -16.55
N THR A 10 -8.99 7.12 -15.83
CA THR A 10 -8.92 7.05 -14.36
C THR A 10 -8.46 5.68 -13.88
N LEU A 11 -7.79 5.63 -12.72
CA LEU A 11 -7.33 4.38 -12.11
C LEU A 11 -8.47 3.41 -11.73
N ASN A 12 -9.70 3.90 -11.53
CA ASN A 12 -10.89 3.08 -11.32
C ASN A 12 -11.25 2.20 -12.54
N GLU A 13 -10.81 2.59 -13.73
CA GLU A 13 -11.06 1.83 -14.97
C GLU A 13 -10.04 0.71 -15.19
N ILE A 14 -8.99 0.66 -14.37
CA ILE A 14 -7.95 -0.34 -14.39
C ILE A 14 -8.19 -1.31 -13.23
N THR A 15 -8.03 -2.58 -13.51
CA THR A 15 -8.15 -3.66 -12.51
C THR A 15 -6.81 -3.95 -11.85
N LEU A 16 -6.84 -4.48 -10.62
CA LEU A 16 -5.64 -4.98 -9.96
C LEU A 16 -4.91 -6.03 -10.81
N GLY A 17 -5.64 -6.94 -11.46
CA GLY A 17 -5.06 -7.99 -12.30
C GLY A 17 -4.20 -7.42 -13.43
N GLN A 18 -4.68 -6.37 -14.11
CA GLN A 18 -3.90 -5.64 -15.12
C GLN A 18 -2.63 -5.04 -14.52
N TYR A 19 -2.72 -4.44 -13.34
CA TYR A 19 -1.54 -3.91 -12.64
C TYR A 19 -0.54 -5.01 -12.28
N GLN A 20 -1.00 -6.15 -11.78
CA GLN A 20 -0.12 -7.29 -11.45
C GLN A 20 0.54 -7.87 -12.71
N GLU A 21 -0.18 -7.93 -13.84
CA GLU A 21 0.39 -8.36 -15.13
C GLU A 21 1.46 -7.38 -15.61
N TYR A 22 1.20 -6.08 -15.50
CA TYR A 22 2.16 -5.03 -15.83
C TYR A 22 3.40 -5.07 -14.92
N ALA A 23 3.22 -5.27 -13.61
CA ALA A 23 4.31 -5.30 -12.64
C ALA A 23 5.28 -6.49 -12.84
N LYS A 24 4.81 -7.57 -13.49
CA LYS A 24 5.64 -8.72 -13.85
C LYS A 24 6.56 -8.47 -15.05
N LEU A 25 6.30 -7.41 -15.81
CA LEU A 25 7.15 -7.06 -16.95
C LEU A 25 8.49 -6.53 -16.44
N GLN A 26 9.51 -7.37 -16.54
CA GLN A 26 10.90 -7.02 -16.24
C GLN A 26 11.74 -7.16 -17.50
N ASP A 27 12.82 -6.39 -17.59
CA ASP A 27 13.86 -6.50 -18.63
C ASP A 27 13.37 -6.31 -20.10
N LEU A 28 12.33 -5.50 -20.31
CA LEU A 28 11.87 -5.12 -21.66
C LEU A 28 12.57 -3.86 -22.18
N THR A 29 12.68 -3.74 -23.49
CA THR A 29 13.07 -2.48 -24.13
C THR A 29 11.98 -1.42 -23.92
N GLU A 30 12.34 -0.14 -23.95
CA GLU A 30 11.38 0.96 -23.77
C GLU A 30 10.21 0.87 -24.76
N THR A 31 10.47 0.46 -26.00
CA THR A 31 9.44 0.26 -27.03
C THR A 31 8.52 -0.91 -26.70
N ASP A 32 9.06 -2.04 -26.27
CA ASP A 32 8.25 -3.21 -25.91
C ASP A 32 7.42 -2.94 -24.65
N LEU A 33 7.96 -2.17 -23.69
CA LEU A 33 7.22 -1.74 -22.52
C LEU A 33 6.02 -0.88 -22.90
N GLN A 34 6.19 0.13 -23.78
CA GLN A 34 5.09 0.97 -24.26
C GLN A 34 3.99 0.16 -24.96
N LEU A 35 4.38 -0.83 -25.77
CA LEU A 35 3.42 -1.73 -26.42
C LEU A 35 2.61 -2.54 -25.39
N LYS A 36 3.30 -3.13 -24.40
CA LYS A 36 2.66 -3.94 -23.34
C LYS A 36 1.79 -3.08 -22.42
N THR A 37 2.19 -1.85 -22.11
CA THR A 37 1.37 -0.89 -21.35
C THR A 37 0.02 -0.68 -22.02
N ILE A 38 0.01 -0.40 -23.33
CA ILE A 38 -1.25 -0.17 -24.06
C ILE A 38 -2.06 -1.45 -24.17
N GLU A 39 -1.41 -2.58 -24.46
CA GLU A 39 -2.08 -3.89 -24.54
C GLU A 39 -2.81 -4.23 -23.25
N ILE A 40 -2.13 -4.14 -22.11
CA ILE A 40 -2.67 -4.51 -20.80
C ILE A 40 -3.76 -3.54 -20.36
N PHE A 41 -3.47 -2.23 -20.33
CA PHE A 41 -4.39 -1.25 -19.74
C PHE A 41 -5.54 -0.87 -20.65
N CYS A 42 -5.36 -0.89 -21.99
CA CYS A 42 -6.45 -0.64 -22.93
C CYS A 42 -7.16 -1.92 -23.38
N ASN A 43 -6.70 -3.10 -22.92
CA ASN A 43 -7.23 -4.42 -23.27
C ASN A 43 -7.36 -4.62 -24.80
N VAL A 44 -6.27 -4.32 -25.53
CA VAL A 44 -6.20 -4.42 -26.99
C VAL A 44 -5.09 -5.37 -27.42
N PRO A 45 -5.29 -6.19 -28.47
CA PRO A 45 -4.26 -7.11 -28.93
C PRO A 45 -2.99 -6.37 -29.38
N GLU A 46 -1.81 -6.92 -29.08
CA GLU A 46 -0.52 -6.35 -29.49
C GLU A 46 -0.45 -6.02 -31.00
N VAL A 47 -1.06 -6.86 -31.84
CA VAL A 47 -1.15 -6.65 -33.30
C VAL A 47 -1.85 -5.33 -33.64
N VAL A 48 -2.87 -4.95 -32.87
CA VAL A 48 -3.57 -3.68 -33.05
C VAL A 48 -2.66 -2.52 -32.64
N VAL A 49 -1.97 -2.64 -31.51
CA VAL A 49 -1.05 -1.60 -30.99
C VAL A 49 0.09 -1.34 -31.99
N ARG A 50 0.68 -2.39 -32.55
CA ARG A 50 1.74 -2.28 -33.58
C ARG A 50 1.29 -1.58 -34.87
N ASN A 51 -0.01 -1.53 -35.12
CA ASN A 51 -0.59 -0.82 -36.26
C ASN A 51 -1.02 0.63 -35.93
N MET A 52 -0.84 1.09 -34.68
CA MET A 52 -1.14 2.47 -34.27
C MET A 52 -0.02 3.43 -34.70
N LYS A 53 -0.33 4.71 -34.80
CA LYS A 53 0.69 5.73 -35.05
C LYS A 53 1.56 5.87 -33.79
N ALA A 54 2.87 6.07 -33.98
CA ALA A 54 3.80 6.30 -32.88
C ALA A 54 3.40 7.50 -32.00
N THR A 55 2.82 8.55 -32.59
CA THR A 55 2.29 9.71 -31.85
C THR A 55 1.19 9.31 -30.87
N ASP A 56 0.29 8.44 -31.30
CA ASP A 56 -0.86 8.00 -30.50
C ASP A 56 -0.40 7.09 -29.36
N ILE A 57 0.63 6.25 -29.60
CA ILE A 57 1.26 5.42 -28.56
C ILE A 57 1.85 6.29 -27.45
N VAL A 58 2.64 7.31 -27.81
CA VAL A 58 3.25 8.22 -26.84
C VAL A 58 2.19 8.99 -26.05
N GLU A 59 1.13 9.45 -26.71
CA GLU A 59 0.03 10.16 -26.06
C GLU A 59 -0.72 9.26 -25.06
N ILE A 60 -1.07 8.04 -25.45
CA ILE A 60 -1.75 7.06 -24.57
C ILE A 60 -0.87 6.71 -23.37
N CYS A 61 0.41 6.42 -23.58
CA CYS A 61 1.35 6.16 -22.49
C CYS A 61 1.46 7.37 -21.54
N GLY A 62 1.45 8.59 -22.08
CA GLY A 62 1.42 9.82 -21.29
C GLY A 62 0.17 9.93 -20.41
N ILE A 63 -1.01 9.66 -20.96
CA ILE A 63 -2.28 9.62 -20.21
C ILE A 63 -2.18 8.60 -19.08
N ILE A 64 -1.70 7.39 -19.38
CA ILE A 64 -1.57 6.30 -18.40
C ILE A 64 -0.63 6.68 -17.26
N ASN A 65 0.57 7.17 -17.57
CA ASN A 65 1.54 7.58 -16.55
C ASN A 65 1.00 8.70 -15.65
N ASN A 66 0.29 9.67 -16.22
CA ASN A 66 -0.31 10.76 -15.44
C ASN A 66 -1.37 10.28 -14.45
N MET A 67 -2.06 9.16 -14.73
CA MET A 67 -3.03 8.59 -13.78
C MET A 67 -2.36 8.12 -12.49
N PHE A 68 -1.14 7.58 -12.57
CA PHE A 68 -0.38 7.09 -11.42
C PHE A 68 0.25 8.20 -10.57
N ASP A 69 0.37 9.43 -11.10
CA ASP A 69 0.93 10.59 -10.37
C ASP A 69 -0.09 11.28 -9.44
N THR A 70 -1.26 10.68 -9.26
CA THR A 70 -2.32 11.23 -8.40
C THR A 70 -2.16 10.80 -6.95
N LYS A 71 -2.62 11.64 -6.01
CA LYS A 71 -2.67 11.27 -4.59
C LYS A 71 -3.75 10.22 -4.36
N HIS A 72 -3.32 9.00 -4.07
CA HIS A 72 -4.19 7.89 -3.72
C HIS A 72 -4.82 8.13 -2.34
N GLN A 73 -6.15 8.25 -2.30
CA GLN A 73 -6.92 8.34 -1.06
C GLN A 73 -7.59 7.00 -0.78
N LEU A 74 -7.82 6.69 0.50
CA LEU A 74 -8.52 5.47 0.89
C LEU A 74 -9.99 5.54 0.42
N ILE A 75 -10.36 4.63 -0.49
CA ILE A 75 -11.74 4.47 -0.95
C ILE A 75 -12.42 3.42 -0.07
N SER A 76 -13.22 3.87 0.90
CA SER A 76 -13.85 2.95 1.85
C SER A 76 -14.88 1.99 1.26
N MET A 77 -15.49 2.34 0.12
CA MET A 77 -16.54 1.53 -0.53
C MET A 77 -16.51 1.75 -2.04
N PHE A 78 -16.75 0.68 -2.80
CA PHE A 78 -16.93 0.74 -4.25
C PHE A 78 -17.93 -0.33 -4.70
N LYS A 79 -18.35 -0.26 -5.97
CA LYS A 79 -19.22 -1.26 -6.59
C LYS A 79 -18.50 -1.94 -7.73
N MET A 80 -18.53 -3.27 -7.72
CA MET A 80 -17.95 -4.12 -8.76
C MET A 80 -18.96 -5.21 -9.10
N ASN A 81 -19.26 -5.39 -10.38
CA ASN A 81 -20.20 -6.41 -10.87
C ASN A 81 -21.57 -6.43 -10.16
N GLY A 82 -22.07 -5.24 -9.78
CA GLY A 82 -23.35 -5.09 -9.07
C GLY A 82 -23.30 -5.40 -7.56
N VAL A 83 -22.15 -5.80 -7.03
CA VAL A 83 -21.92 -6.05 -5.60
C VAL A 83 -21.21 -4.85 -4.98
N GLU A 84 -21.66 -4.41 -3.80
CA GLU A 84 -21.01 -3.35 -3.03
C GLU A 84 -19.94 -3.97 -2.12
N TYR A 85 -18.70 -3.49 -2.24
CA TYR A 85 -17.57 -3.90 -1.42
C TYR A 85 -17.26 -2.79 -0.42
N GLY A 86 -16.83 -3.20 0.77
CA GLY A 86 -16.43 -2.31 1.85
C GLY A 86 -15.03 -2.64 2.33
N PHE A 87 -14.28 -1.61 2.70
CA PHE A 87 -13.01 -1.74 3.39
C PHE A 87 -13.22 -2.30 4.81
N ILE A 88 -12.24 -3.03 5.35
CA ILE A 88 -12.32 -3.57 6.70
C ILE A 88 -12.58 -2.45 7.74
N PRO A 89 -13.68 -2.53 8.51
CA PRO A 89 -14.09 -1.43 9.39
C PRO A 89 -13.23 -1.31 10.65
N SER A 90 -12.59 -2.41 11.07
CA SER A 90 -11.79 -2.49 12.29
C SER A 90 -10.59 -3.42 12.05
N LEU A 91 -9.39 -2.89 12.23
CA LEU A 91 -8.15 -3.67 12.17
C LEU A 91 -7.92 -4.49 13.45
N GLU A 92 -8.54 -4.11 14.56
CA GLU A 92 -8.42 -4.79 15.86
C GLU A 92 -9.19 -6.12 15.89
N ASP A 93 -10.26 -6.21 15.11
CA ASP A 93 -11.12 -7.40 15.02
C ASP A 93 -10.62 -8.43 13.99
N MET A 94 -9.43 -8.22 13.41
CA MET A 94 -8.83 -9.18 12.47
C MET A 94 -8.44 -10.47 13.19
N SER A 95 -8.79 -11.59 12.58
CA SER A 95 -8.24 -12.89 12.97
C SER A 95 -6.74 -12.95 12.68
N PHE A 96 -6.04 -13.85 13.38
CA PHE A 96 -4.60 -14.06 13.15
C PHE A 96 -4.29 -14.47 11.70
N GLY A 97 -5.18 -15.25 11.06
CA GLY A 97 -5.03 -15.63 9.66
C GLY A 97 -5.12 -14.43 8.70
N GLU A 98 -6.10 -13.55 8.91
CA GLU A 98 -6.22 -12.29 8.15
C GLU A 98 -4.98 -11.41 8.30
N TYR A 99 -4.47 -11.28 9.52
CA TYR A 99 -3.26 -10.51 9.80
C TYR A 99 -2.03 -11.07 9.07
N VAL A 100 -1.80 -12.39 9.14
CA VAL A 100 -0.66 -13.04 8.49
C VAL A 100 -0.74 -12.87 6.97
N ASP A 101 -1.90 -13.09 6.37
CA ASP A 101 -2.07 -12.94 4.92
C ASP A 101 -1.88 -11.48 4.48
N LEU A 102 -2.41 -10.53 5.24
CA LEU A 102 -2.23 -9.10 4.97
C LEU A 102 -0.75 -8.71 5.03
N ASP A 103 -0.05 -9.03 6.13
CA ASP A 103 1.35 -8.69 6.33
C ASP A 103 2.26 -9.34 5.27
N THR A 104 1.98 -10.60 4.92
CA THR A 104 2.76 -11.35 3.94
C THR A 104 2.61 -10.80 2.52
N PHE A 105 1.39 -10.42 2.10
CA PHE A 105 1.10 -10.15 0.69
C PHE A 105 0.96 -8.67 0.34
N ILE A 106 0.83 -7.75 1.32
CA ILE A 106 0.61 -6.32 1.01
C ILE A 106 1.82 -5.67 0.30
N GLY A 107 3.03 -6.17 0.54
CA GLY A 107 4.25 -5.71 -0.13
C GLY A 107 4.63 -6.50 -1.38
N ASP A 108 3.87 -7.55 -1.73
CA ASP A 108 4.16 -8.43 -2.85
C ASP A 108 3.20 -8.16 -4.01
N ASN A 109 3.69 -7.47 -5.04
CA ASN A 109 2.90 -7.13 -6.23
C ASN A 109 2.29 -8.36 -6.91
N ASP A 110 2.92 -9.54 -6.87
CA ASP A 110 2.40 -10.74 -7.52
C ASP A 110 1.23 -11.36 -6.75
N ASN A 111 1.23 -11.20 -5.43
CA ASN A 111 0.23 -11.75 -4.53
C ASN A 111 -0.68 -10.71 -3.88
N LEU A 112 -0.58 -9.44 -4.29
CA LEU A 112 -1.31 -8.31 -3.71
C LEU A 112 -2.82 -8.54 -3.63
N HIS A 113 -3.41 -9.24 -4.61
CA HIS A 113 -4.83 -9.61 -4.60
C HIS A 113 -5.24 -10.41 -3.34
N ARG A 114 -4.33 -11.15 -2.72
CA ARG A 114 -4.59 -11.87 -1.45
C ARG A 114 -4.73 -10.92 -0.28
N ALA A 115 -3.83 -9.95 -0.15
CA ALA A 115 -3.95 -8.90 0.86
C ALA A 115 -5.23 -8.07 0.64
N VAL A 116 -5.52 -7.71 -0.61
CA VAL A 116 -6.73 -6.95 -0.96
C VAL A 116 -8.00 -7.71 -0.61
N ASN A 117 -8.02 -9.04 -0.75
CA ASN A 117 -9.16 -9.89 -0.34
C ASN A 117 -9.43 -9.86 1.17
N VAL A 118 -8.41 -9.63 2.01
CA VAL A 118 -8.59 -9.36 3.44
C VAL A 118 -9.24 -8.00 3.66
N LEU A 119 -8.77 -7.00 2.91
CA LEU A 119 -9.12 -5.59 3.09
C LEU A 119 -10.50 -5.23 2.55
N TYR A 120 -10.89 -5.77 1.40
CA TYR A 120 -12.16 -5.45 0.74
C TYR A 120 -13.02 -6.68 0.56
N ARG A 121 -14.21 -6.64 1.14
CA ARG A 121 -15.16 -7.76 1.11
C ARG A 121 -16.58 -7.27 0.82
N PRO A 122 -17.46 -8.12 0.28
CA PRO A 122 -18.84 -7.75 0.04
C PRO A 122 -19.52 -7.27 1.32
N ILE A 123 -20.31 -6.20 1.23
CA ILE A 123 -21.09 -5.67 2.34
C ILE A 123 -22.32 -6.58 2.56
N GLU A 124 -22.54 -7.04 3.79
CA GLU A 124 -23.72 -7.84 4.17
C GLU A 124 -24.85 -6.97 4.72
N HIS A 125 -24.52 -6.09 5.66
CA HIS A 125 -25.49 -5.20 6.29
C HIS A 125 -24.96 -3.78 6.28
N ARG A 126 -25.85 -2.83 5.99
CA ARG A 126 -25.52 -1.40 6.00
C ARG A 126 -26.58 -0.62 6.75
N LYS A 127 -26.12 0.25 7.65
CA LYS A 127 -26.97 1.21 8.38
C LYS A 127 -26.28 2.58 8.36
N GLY A 128 -26.70 3.43 7.42
CA GLY A 128 -26.08 4.72 7.18
C GLY A 128 -24.64 4.56 6.68
N ASN A 129 -23.68 5.09 7.46
CA ASN A 129 -22.25 5.01 7.17
C ASN A 129 -21.57 3.78 7.78
N ARG A 130 -22.26 3.01 8.64
CA ARG A 130 -21.72 1.78 9.22
C ARG A 130 -22.17 0.59 8.41
N TYR A 131 -21.27 -0.36 8.21
CA TYR A 131 -21.54 -1.59 7.50
C TYR A 131 -20.78 -2.76 8.13
N THR A 132 -21.28 -3.97 7.88
CA THR A 132 -20.54 -5.21 8.10
C THR A 132 -20.18 -5.78 6.73
N ILE A 133 -19.03 -6.41 6.69
CA ILE A 133 -18.55 -7.13 5.51
C ILE A 133 -18.61 -8.63 5.77
N LYS A 134 -18.64 -9.41 4.69
CA LYS A 134 -18.59 -10.87 4.79
C LYS A 134 -17.36 -11.36 5.55
N GLU A 135 -17.47 -12.58 6.08
CA GLU A 135 -16.34 -13.29 6.66
C GLU A 135 -15.22 -13.49 5.63
N TYR A 136 -13.98 -13.57 6.13
CA TYR A 136 -12.81 -13.75 5.29
C TYR A 136 -12.72 -15.18 4.76
N GLU A 137 -12.62 -15.32 3.43
CA GLU A 137 -12.41 -16.59 2.76
C GLU A 137 -11.12 -16.52 1.91
N PRO A 138 -10.04 -17.23 2.30
CA PRO A 138 -8.77 -17.20 1.55
C PRO A 138 -8.91 -17.66 0.09
N ASN A 139 -9.85 -18.56 -0.20
CA ASN A 139 -10.04 -19.16 -1.51
C ASN A 139 -10.70 -18.22 -2.53
N THR A 140 -11.20 -17.06 -2.11
CA THR A 140 -11.88 -16.09 -3.00
C THR A 140 -10.96 -14.99 -3.50
N SER A 141 -9.65 -15.06 -3.21
CA SER A 141 -8.68 -13.99 -3.51
C SER A 141 -8.59 -13.62 -4.98
N GLU A 142 -8.91 -14.54 -5.89
CA GLU A 142 -8.89 -14.28 -7.34
C GLU A 142 -9.90 -13.19 -7.75
N ILE A 143 -11.02 -13.05 -7.04
CA ILE A 143 -12.03 -12.01 -7.30
C ILE A 143 -11.43 -10.61 -7.05
N ALA A 144 -10.45 -10.50 -6.15
CA ALA A 144 -9.79 -9.23 -5.86
C ALA A 144 -8.96 -8.70 -7.05
N LYS A 145 -8.62 -9.54 -8.03
CA LYS A 145 -7.94 -9.08 -9.26
C LYS A 145 -8.83 -8.18 -10.10
N ASP A 146 -10.15 -8.33 -10.04
CA ASP A 146 -11.08 -7.49 -10.79
C ASP A 146 -11.36 -6.14 -10.10
N MET A 147 -10.85 -5.95 -8.87
CA MET A 147 -11.09 -4.73 -8.11
C MET A 147 -10.41 -3.52 -8.74
N PRO A 148 -11.02 -2.33 -8.62
CA PRO A 148 -10.48 -1.12 -9.21
C PRO A 148 -9.18 -0.71 -8.51
N LEU A 149 -8.19 -0.33 -9.31
CA LEU A 149 -6.83 -0.11 -8.86
C LEU A 149 -6.70 1.10 -7.93
N ASP A 150 -7.55 2.12 -8.08
CA ASP A 150 -7.57 3.28 -7.19
C ASP A 150 -7.92 2.91 -5.74
N ALA A 151 -8.87 2.01 -5.53
CA ALA A 151 -9.24 1.52 -4.21
C ALA A 151 -8.12 0.68 -3.58
N VAL A 152 -7.43 -0.12 -4.41
CA VAL A 152 -6.30 -0.95 -3.98
C VAL A 152 -5.10 -0.09 -3.58
N LEU A 153 -4.65 0.80 -4.46
CA LEU A 153 -3.52 1.69 -4.18
C LEU A 153 -3.83 2.65 -3.02
N GLY A 154 -5.08 3.11 -2.91
CA GLY A 154 -5.54 3.88 -1.76
C GLY A 154 -5.40 3.13 -0.43
N ALA A 155 -5.69 1.82 -0.42
CA ALA A 155 -5.50 0.98 0.75
C ALA A 155 -4.02 0.71 1.06
N VAL A 156 -3.19 0.40 0.05
CA VAL A 156 -1.74 0.21 0.23
C VAL A 156 -1.08 1.47 0.80
N VAL A 157 -1.41 2.64 0.24
CA VAL A 157 -0.91 3.93 0.73
C VAL A 157 -1.41 4.23 2.16
N PHE A 158 -2.64 3.86 2.49
CA PHE A 158 -3.15 3.96 3.87
C PHE A 158 -2.28 3.16 4.85
N PHE A 159 -1.96 1.89 4.55
CA PHE A 159 -1.11 1.08 5.42
C PHE A 159 0.34 1.57 5.47
N TYR A 160 0.88 2.08 4.34
CA TYR A 160 2.19 2.72 4.33
C TYR A 160 2.23 3.93 5.27
N ASN A 161 1.23 4.81 5.21
CA ASN A 161 1.13 5.97 6.09
C ASN A 161 0.93 5.55 7.55
N LEU A 162 0.09 4.54 7.80
CA LEU A 162 -0.13 4.00 9.14
C LEU A 162 1.18 3.44 9.72
N GLY A 163 1.92 2.65 8.97
CA GLY A 163 3.22 2.10 9.39
C GLY A 163 4.24 3.21 9.67
N LYS A 164 4.27 4.26 8.85
CA LYS A 164 5.11 5.45 9.07
C LYS A 164 4.74 6.18 10.36
N ASP A 165 3.46 6.43 10.60
CA ASP A 165 2.97 7.13 11.80
C ASP A 165 3.26 6.31 13.06
N LEU A 166 3.03 5.00 13.01
CA LEU A 166 3.35 4.09 14.11
C LEU A 166 4.85 4.06 14.40
N SER A 167 5.70 4.01 13.36
CA SER A 167 7.15 4.05 13.51
C SER A 167 7.61 5.36 14.17
N LEU A 168 7.04 6.50 13.77
CA LEU A 168 7.32 7.79 14.38
C LEU A 168 6.90 7.84 15.85
N VAL A 169 5.73 7.28 16.18
CA VAL A 169 5.25 7.19 17.57
C VAL A 169 6.17 6.30 18.41
N MET A 170 6.61 5.16 17.86
CA MET A 170 7.55 4.27 18.54
C MET A 170 8.88 4.97 18.85
N LEU A 171 9.49 5.64 17.87
CA LEU A 171 10.72 6.43 18.06
C LEU A 171 10.54 7.47 19.17
N ASN A 172 9.48 8.28 19.09
CA ASN A 172 9.19 9.28 20.12
C ASN A 172 8.93 8.66 21.51
N SER A 173 8.34 7.47 21.58
CA SER A 173 8.09 6.78 22.85
C SER A 173 9.37 6.22 23.47
N LEU A 174 10.31 5.75 22.63
CA LEU A 174 11.63 5.31 23.05
C LEU A 174 12.45 6.49 23.56
N ASP A 175 12.44 7.63 22.86
CA ASP A 175 13.10 8.84 23.30
C ASP A 175 12.57 9.33 24.65
N LYS A 176 11.24 9.38 24.83
CA LYS A 176 10.63 9.74 26.12
C LYS A 176 10.98 8.77 27.23
N LYS A 177 11.03 7.46 26.94
CA LYS A 177 11.44 6.44 27.91
C LYS A 177 12.91 6.62 28.30
N ASN A 178 13.76 6.97 27.34
CA ASN A 178 15.18 7.24 27.59
C ASN A 178 15.36 8.53 28.41
N GLU A 179 14.61 9.59 28.11
CA GLU A 179 14.58 10.84 28.90
C GLU A 179 14.07 10.61 30.33
N GLN A 180 13.00 9.82 30.50
CA GLN A 180 12.47 9.45 31.82
C GLN A 180 13.45 8.60 32.61
N THR A 181 14.06 7.60 31.98
CA THR A 181 15.09 6.75 32.61
C THR A 181 16.31 7.60 33.03
N LEU A 182 16.72 8.55 32.19
CA LEU A 182 17.80 9.50 32.51
C LEU A 182 17.41 10.43 33.67
N ALA A 183 16.19 10.98 33.68
CA ALA A 183 15.70 11.84 34.75
C ALA A 183 15.55 11.09 36.08
N GLU A 184 15.05 9.85 36.06
CA GLU A 184 14.97 8.96 37.22
C GLU A 184 16.36 8.59 37.74
N TYR A 185 17.30 8.28 36.85
CA TYR A 185 18.69 8.02 37.22
C TYR A 185 19.33 9.25 37.90
N LEU A 186 19.20 10.44 37.30
CA LEU A 186 19.73 11.69 37.84
C LEU A 186 19.09 12.09 39.18
N THR A 187 17.81 11.78 39.39
CA THR A 187 17.09 12.07 40.65
C THR A 187 17.29 11.00 41.72
N SER A 188 17.65 9.77 41.35
CA SER A 188 17.98 8.68 42.27
C SER A 188 19.41 8.75 42.84
N GLN A 189 20.28 9.59 42.27
CA GLN A 189 21.63 9.80 42.79
C GLN A 189 21.58 10.59 44.10
N PRO A 190 22.05 10.02 45.24
CA PRO A 190 22.14 10.78 46.48
C PRO A 190 23.17 11.90 46.31
N ASN A 191 22.82 13.11 46.76
CA ASN A 191 23.70 14.27 46.75
C ASN A 191 25.03 13.98 47.46
N GLY A 192 26.07 13.64 46.69
CA GLY A 192 27.47 13.60 47.13
C GLY A 192 28.24 12.34 46.75
N GLY A 193 29.16 12.47 45.79
CA GLY A 193 30.40 11.66 45.77
C GLY A 193 30.76 10.89 44.50
N GLY A 194 29.94 10.88 43.44
CA GLY A 194 30.14 9.98 42.29
C GLY A 194 30.19 10.67 40.92
N THR A 195 31.11 11.60 40.70
CA THR A 195 31.12 12.41 39.46
C THR A 195 31.73 11.69 38.25
N ILE A 196 32.60 10.68 38.42
CA ILE A 196 33.35 10.08 37.29
C ILE A 196 32.63 8.87 36.69
N GLN A 197 32.20 7.90 37.51
CA GLN A 197 31.55 6.67 37.02
C GLN A 197 30.17 6.95 36.40
N SER A 198 29.47 7.98 36.89
CA SER A 198 28.19 8.44 36.34
C SER A 198 28.38 9.10 34.98
N MET A 199 29.48 9.83 34.75
CA MET A 199 29.79 10.42 33.44
C MET A 199 30.12 9.34 32.40
N ASP A 200 30.81 8.27 32.78
CA ASP A 200 31.09 7.16 31.86
C ASP A 200 29.80 6.46 31.42
N TYR A 201 28.88 6.19 32.36
CA TYR A 201 27.57 5.59 32.05
C TYR A 201 26.70 6.53 31.20
N LEU A 202 26.74 7.83 31.49
CA LEU A 202 26.03 8.85 30.71
C LEU A 202 26.61 9.00 29.29
N THR A 203 27.93 8.86 29.16
CA THR A 203 28.64 8.87 27.87
C THR A 203 28.29 7.63 27.06
N GLU A 204 28.19 6.46 27.70
CA GLU A 204 27.78 5.21 27.06
C GLU A 204 26.32 5.25 26.59
N ILE A 205 25.40 5.79 27.41
CA ILE A 205 24.00 6.01 27.00
C ILE A 205 23.93 7.01 25.83
N LEU A 206 24.65 8.13 25.90
CA LEU A 206 24.71 9.11 24.82
C LEU A 206 25.35 8.55 23.55
N GLN A 207 26.35 7.69 23.66
CA GLN A 207 26.94 6.98 22.52
C GLN A 207 25.94 5.99 21.93
N ASN A 208 25.24 5.20 22.75
CA ASN A 208 24.20 4.27 22.30
C ASN A 208 23.00 4.98 21.65
N LEU A 209 22.64 6.18 22.11
CA LEU A 209 21.63 7.02 21.48
C LEU A 209 22.08 7.58 20.12
N ASN A 210 23.39 7.63 19.86
CA ASN A 210 24.00 8.22 18.67
C ASN A 210 24.51 7.18 17.65
N ILE A 211 24.08 5.91 17.77
CA ILE A 211 24.39 4.81 16.85
C ILE A 211 23.03 4.23 16.41
N SER A 212 22.55 4.27 15.16
CA SER A 212 23.18 4.48 13.85
C SER A 212 22.18 5.15 12.89
N LEU A 213 22.58 6.25 12.25
CA LEU A 213 22.12 6.59 10.90
C LEU A 213 23.04 5.85 9.92
N ASN A 214 22.63 4.64 9.52
CA ASN A 214 23.06 3.98 8.29
C ASN A 214 21.90 3.17 7.75
#